data_AF-A0A7S1PJU6-F1
#
_entry.id   AF-A0A7S1PJU6-F1
#
_cell.length_a   1.000
_cell.length_b   1.000
_cell.length_c   1.000
_cell.angle_alpha   90.00
_cell.angle_beta   90.00
_cell.angle_gamma   90.00
#
_symmetry.space_group_name_H-M   'P 1'
#
loop_
_entity.id
_entity.type
_entity.pdbx_description
1 polymer ?
#
loop_
_entity_poly.entity_id
_entity_poly.type
_entity_poly.pdbx_seq_one_letter_code
_entity_poly.pdbx_strand_id
1 'polypeptide(L)'
;DVFNCLPVSALVDEKIICMHGGLSPEIVNVDQIRRLVRPTDVPDTGIICDLLWSDPDKDISGWAESDRGVSFIFGPDVVYSFLQKHDMDLVCRAHQVVED
;
A
#
# COMPACT_ATOMS: atom_id res chain seq x y z
N ASP A 1 19.28 -5.39 9.73
CA ASP A 1 20.15 -4.39 9.06
C ASP A 1 19.85 -4.20 7.59
N VAL A 2 20.11 -5.18 6.71
CA VAL A 2 19.91 -4.99 5.25
C VAL A 2 18.44 -4.79 4.87
N PHE A 3 17.52 -5.57 5.45
CA PHE A 3 16.08 -5.44 5.16
C PHE A 3 15.53 -4.05 5.51
N ASN A 4 16.02 -3.44 6.58
CA ASN A 4 15.60 -2.11 7.04
C ASN A 4 15.98 -0.99 6.05
N CYS A 5 16.83 -1.30 5.06
CA CYS A 5 17.24 -0.39 4.00
C CYS A 5 16.45 -0.58 2.69
N LEU A 6 15.57 -1.58 2.59
CA LEU A 6 14.81 -1.81 1.36
C LEU A 6 13.84 -0.65 1.08
N PRO A 7 13.63 -0.29 -0.20
CA PRO A 7 12.53 0.59 -0.57
C PRO A 7 11.19 -0.11 -0.35
N VAL A 8 10.15 0.65 -0.03
CA VAL A 8 8.80 0.11 0.26
C VAL A 8 7.83 0.21 -0.92
N SER A 9 8.15 0.99 -1.94
CA SER A 9 7.33 1.15 -3.15
C SER A 9 8.18 1.58 -4.35
N ALA A 10 7.66 1.33 -5.55
CA ALA A 10 8.21 1.80 -6.81
C ALA A 10 7.11 2.46 -7.66
N LEU A 11 7.50 3.40 -8.51
CA LEU A 11 6.61 4.00 -9.50
C LEU A 11 7.22 3.77 -10.89
N VAL A 12 6.47 3.10 -11.77
CA VAL A 12 6.90 2.76 -13.13
C VAL A 12 6.16 3.66 -14.13
N ASP A 13 6.92 4.31 -15.00
CA ASP A 13 6.44 5.23 -16.04
C ASP A 13 5.42 6.26 -15.55
N GLU A 14 5.52 6.66 -14.28
CA GLU A 14 4.58 7.59 -13.61
C GLU A 14 3.12 7.09 -13.54
N LYS A 15 2.85 5.85 -13.97
CA LYS A 15 1.49 5.30 -14.12
C LYS A 15 1.21 4.06 -13.28
N ILE A 16 2.22 3.28 -12.90
CA ILE A 16 2.03 2.05 -12.12
C ILE A 16 2.73 2.19 -10.77
N ILE A 17 1.97 2.25 -9.70
CA ILE A 17 2.52 2.19 -8.34
C ILE A 17 2.60 0.74 -7.88
N CYS A 18 3.76 0.34 -7.38
CA CYS A 18 4.04 -1.01 -6.91
C CYS A 18 4.35 -1.01 -5.42
N MET A 19 3.78 -1.95 -4.67
CA MET A 19 4.12 -2.24 -3.27
C MET A 19 3.87 -3.71 -2.94
N HIS A 20 4.27 -4.18 -1.76
CA HIS A 20 4.04 -5.57 -1.37
C HIS A 20 2.58 -5.82 -0.96
N GLY A 21 2.12 -5.07 0.05
CA GLY A 21 0.77 -5.11 0.61
C GLY A 21 -0.20 -4.30 -0.25
N GLY A 22 -0.52 -3.08 0.16
CA GLY A 22 -1.49 -2.27 -0.57
C GLY A 22 -1.45 -0.80 -0.19
N LEU A 23 -2.60 -0.14 -0.27
CA LEU A 23 -2.71 1.30 0.03
C LEU A 23 -2.77 1.56 1.54
N SER A 24 -2.58 2.82 1.94
CA SER A 24 -2.73 3.29 3.32
C SER A 24 -3.73 4.43 3.39
N PRO A 25 -4.60 4.49 4.43
CA PRO A 25 -5.48 5.64 4.67
C PRO A 25 -4.70 6.91 5.02
N GLU A 26 -3.44 6.79 5.43
CA GLU A 26 -2.57 7.93 5.78
C GLU A 26 -1.84 8.54 4.57
N ILE A 27 -1.88 7.89 3.40
CA ILE A 27 -1.29 8.43 2.16
C ILE A 27 -2.27 9.42 1.54
N VAL A 28 -2.01 10.70 1.78
CA VAL A 28 -2.68 11.81 1.11
C VAL A 28 -1.91 12.24 -0.14
N ASN A 29 -0.58 12.11 -0.12
CA ASN A 29 0.32 12.39 -1.23
C ASN A 29 1.42 11.32 -1.29
N VAL A 30 1.69 10.79 -2.49
CA VAL A 30 2.75 9.80 -2.76
C VAL A 30 4.15 10.29 -2.34
N ASP A 31 4.37 11.61 -2.22
CA ASP A 31 5.61 12.18 -1.66
C ASP A 31 5.84 11.82 -0.19
N GLN A 32 4.81 11.42 0.56
CA GLN A 32 4.98 10.91 1.92
C GLN A 32 5.83 9.65 1.92
N ILE A 33 5.70 8.79 0.90
CA ILE A 33 6.48 7.56 0.75
C ILE A 33 7.96 7.90 0.53
N ARG A 34 8.26 8.94 -0.26
CA ARG A 34 9.64 9.39 -0.54
C ARG A 34 10.36 9.94 0.69
N ARG A 35 9.61 10.41 1.69
CA ARG A 35 10.15 11.00 2.94
C ARG A 35 10.39 9.97 4.04
N LEU A 36 10.03 8.70 3.81
CA LEU A 36 10.28 7.63 4.77
C LEU A 36 11.79 7.45 4.96
N VAL A 37 12.22 7.59 6.21
CA VAL A 37 13.65 7.50 6.58
C VAL A 37 14.04 6.05 6.68
N ARG A 38 15.23 5.72 6.15
CA ARG A 38 15.87 4.41 6.29
C ARG A 38 17.24 4.60 6.94
N PRO A 39 17.76 3.62 7.71
CA PRO A 39 17.14 2.34 8.02
C PRO A 39 15.95 2.49 8.99
N THR A 40 14.94 1.66 8.84
CA THR A 40 13.77 1.64 9.73
C THR A 40 13.24 0.21 9.86
N ASP A 41 12.83 -0.17 11.07
CA ASP A 41 12.03 -1.38 11.27
C ASP A 41 10.59 -1.13 10.79
N VAL A 42 9.84 -2.20 10.52
CA VAL A 42 8.42 -2.10 10.19
C VAL A 42 7.65 -1.77 11.47
N PRO A 43 6.96 -0.62 11.56
CA PRO A 43 6.12 -0.29 12.70
C PRO A 43 4.85 -1.15 12.71
N ASP A 44 4.18 -1.24 13.87
CA ASP A 44 2.91 -1.97 14.00
C ASP A 44 1.74 -1.24 13.29
N THR A 45 1.86 0.06 13.03
CA THR A 45 0.86 0.91 12.37
C THR A 45 1.49 1.95 11.44
N GLY A 46 0.66 2.57 10.59
CA GLY A 46 1.03 3.69 9.72
C GLY A 46 1.56 3.27 8.35
N ILE A 47 2.01 4.24 7.56
CA ILE A 47 2.31 4.09 6.12
C ILE A 47 3.19 2.88 5.78
N ILE A 48 4.29 2.63 6.51
CA ILE A 48 5.18 1.49 6.22
C ILE A 48 4.46 0.16 6.50
N CYS A 49 3.72 0.08 7.61
CA CYS A 49 2.93 -1.10 7.94
C CYS A 49 1.92 -1.38 6.83
N ASP A 50 1.15 -0.38 6.44
CA ASP A 50 0.07 -0.54 5.47
C ASP A 50 0.58 -0.88 4.05
N LEU A 51 1.65 -0.25 3.59
CA LEU A 51 2.27 -0.57 2.29
C LEU A 51 2.77 -2.03 2.21
N LEU A 52 3.01 -2.67 3.36
CA LEU A 52 3.48 -4.05 3.44
C LEU A 52 2.38 -5.05 3.80
N TRP A 53 1.29 -4.63 4.46
CA TRP A 53 0.31 -5.54 5.05
C TRP A 53 -1.15 -5.35 4.64
N SER A 54 -1.52 -4.22 4.02
CA SER A 54 -2.92 -4.01 3.64
C SER A 54 -3.32 -4.86 2.42
N ASP A 55 -4.60 -5.21 2.36
CA ASP A 55 -5.16 -6.10 1.34
C ASP A 55 -6.39 -5.47 0.65
N PRO A 56 -6.58 -5.66 -0.66
CA PRO A 56 -7.83 -5.31 -1.31
C PRO A 56 -8.94 -6.31 -0.93
N ASP A 57 -10.16 -5.81 -0.75
CA ASP A 57 -11.36 -6.63 -0.58
C ASP A 57 -12.50 -6.06 -1.43
N LYS A 58 -13.06 -6.90 -2.30
CA LYS A 58 -14.11 -6.52 -3.26
C LYS A 58 -15.49 -6.33 -2.61
N ASP A 59 -15.70 -6.90 -1.42
CA ASP A 59 -16.99 -6.97 -0.75
C ASP A 59 -17.22 -5.80 0.23
N ILE A 60 -16.27 -4.87 0.32
CA ILE A 60 -16.36 -3.66 1.14
C ILE A 60 -16.25 -2.37 0.32
N SER A 61 -16.64 -1.25 0.95
CA SER A 61 -16.35 0.10 0.47
C SER A 61 -15.54 0.84 1.54
N GLY A 62 -14.57 1.64 1.11
CA GLY A 62 -13.68 2.37 1.99
C GLY A 62 -12.66 1.45 2.66
N TRP A 63 -12.48 1.63 3.97
CA TRP A 63 -11.48 0.92 4.78
C TRP A 63 -12.15 0.12 5.89
N ALA A 64 -11.61 -1.05 6.21
CA ALA A 64 -11.97 -1.83 7.40
C ALA A 64 -10.74 -2.51 8.00
N GLU A 65 -10.85 -3.00 9.24
CA GLU A 65 -9.78 -3.74 9.90
C GLU A 65 -9.51 -5.07 9.18
N SER A 66 -8.23 -5.44 9.08
CA SER A 66 -7.84 -6.71 8.46
C SER A 66 -8.01 -7.89 9.42
N ASP A 67 -8.53 -9.01 8.91
CA ASP A 67 -8.58 -10.29 9.64
C ASP A 67 -7.20 -10.86 9.99
N ARG A 68 -6.13 -10.28 9.43
CA ARG A 68 -4.74 -10.59 9.81
C ARG A 68 -4.35 -10.04 11.18
N GLY A 69 -5.17 -9.16 11.76
CA GLY A 69 -4.87 -8.45 13.00
C GLY A 69 -3.81 -7.36 12.86
N VAL A 70 -3.50 -6.95 11.63
CA VAL A 70 -2.55 -5.87 11.31
C VAL A 70 -3.01 -5.12 10.06
N SER A 71 -2.88 -3.79 10.08
CA SER A 71 -3.30 -2.90 9.00
C SER A 71 -4.80 -3.07 8.63
N PHE A 72 -5.15 -2.80 7.37
CA PHE A 72 -6.50 -2.64 6.87
C PHE A 72 -6.77 -3.49 5.64
N ILE A 73 -8.04 -3.74 5.39
CA ILE A 73 -8.55 -4.06 4.05
C ILE A 73 -9.15 -2.80 3.39
N PHE A 74 -9.10 -2.73 2.07
CA PHE A 74 -9.64 -1.59 1.31
C PHE A 74 -10.46 -1.99 0.09
N GLY A 75 -11.54 -1.24 -0.13
CA GLY A 75 -12.48 -1.45 -1.23
C GLY A 75 -11.97 -0.99 -2.60
N PRO A 76 -12.63 -1.41 -3.69
CA PRO A 76 -12.29 -0.94 -5.04
C PRO A 76 -12.39 0.58 -5.19
N ASP A 77 -13.32 1.22 -4.47
CA ASP A 77 -13.51 2.68 -4.44
C ASP A 77 -12.27 3.44 -3.93
N VAL A 78 -11.54 2.85 -2.98
CA VAL A 78 -10.25 3.39 -2.51
C VAL A 78 -9.21 3.36 -3.62
N VAL A 79 -9.12 2.24 -4.36
CA VAL A 79 -8.19 2.10 -5.49
C VAL A 79 -8.50 3.11 -6.59
N TYR A 80 -9.76 3.21 -7.00
CA TYR A 80 -10.18 4.17 -8.03
C TYR A 80 -9.90 5.61 -7.64
N SER A 81 -10.25 5.98 -6.40
CA SER A 81 -10.02 7.33 -5.89
C SER A 81 -8.53 7.66 -5.82
N PHE A 82 -7.71 6.70 -5.40
CA PHE A 82 -6.25 6.86 -5.32
C PHE A 82 -5.65 7.07 -6.72
N LEU A 83 -5.96 6.19 -7.66
CA LEU A 83 -5.45 6.25 -9.04
C LEU A 83 -5.86 7.56 -9.72
N GLN A 84 -7.12 7.95 -9.62
CA GLN A 84 -7.62 9.20 -10.20
C GLN A 84 -6.94 10.43 -9.58
N LYS A 85 -6.77 10.46 -8.25
CA LYS A 85 -6.14 11.59 -7.54
C LYS A 85 -4.68 11.77 -7.93
N HIS A 86 -3.98 10.69 -8.23
CA HIS A 86 -2.55 10.69 -8.51
C HIS A 86 -2.20 10.58 -10.00
N ASP A 87 -3.20 10.63 -10.89
CA ASP A 87 -3.05 10.43 -12.34
C ASP A 87 -2.27 9.14 -12.70
N MET A 88 -2.64 8.04 -12.03
CA MET A 88 -2.05 6.71 -12.22
C MET A 88 -3.08 5.74 -12.81
N ASP A 89 -2.60 4.66 -13.41
CA ASP A 89 -3.42 3.69 -14.13
C ASP A 89 -3.56 2.36 -13.37
N LEU A 90 -2.56 1.98 -12.55
CA LEU A 90 -2.52 0.66 -11.93
C LEU A 90 -1.83 0.65 -10.56
N VAL A 91 -2.42 -0.11 -9.63
CA VAL A 91 -1.76 -0.59 -8.41
C VAL A 91 -1.29 -2.03 -8.67
N CYS A 92 0.01 -2.27 -8.62
CA CYS A 92 0.60 -3.61 -8.73
C CYS A 92 1.07 -4.09 -7.35
N ARG A 93 0.65 -5.27 -6.93
CA ARG A 93 0.89 -5.77 -5.56
C ARG A 93 1.04 -7.28 -5.47
N ALA A 94 1.42 -7.79 -4.29
CA ALA A 94 1.66 -9.22 -4.04
C ALA A 94 0.87 -9.74 -2.82
N HIS A 95 1.54 -10.14 -1.73
CA HIS A 95 1.04 -10.55 -0.40
C HIS A 95 0.00 -11.69 -0.30
N GLN A 96 -1.07 -11.68 -1.10
CA GLN A 96 -2.09 -12.72 -1.13
C GLN A 96 -1.73 -13.78 -2.17
N VAL A 97 -1.89 -15.05 -1.78
CA VAL A 97 -1.83 -16.17 -2.72
C VAL A 97 -3.07 -16.10 -3.61
N VAL A 98 -2.86 -16.22 -4.91
CA VAL A 98 -3.92 -16.34 -5.92
C VAL A 98 -3.74 -17.67 -6.65
N GLU A 99 -4.84 -18.28 -7.07
CA GLU A 99 -4.78 -19.46 -7.95
C GLU A 99 -4.34 -19.03 -9.35
N ASP A 100 -3.56 -19.89 -10.02
CA ASP A 100 -3.06 -19.69 -11.39
C ASP A 100 -4.17 -19.68 -12.45
#